data_AF-A0A7V8JMU4-F1
#
_entry.id   AF-A0A7V8JMU4-F1
#
_cell.length_a   1.000
_cell.length_b   1.000
_cell.length_c   1.000
_cell.angle_alpha   90.00
_cell.angle_beta   90.00
_cell.angle_gamma   90.00
#
_symmetry.space_group_name_H-M   'P 1'
#
loop_
_entity.id
_entity.type
_entity.pdbx_description
1 polymer ?
#
loop_
_entity_poly.entity_id
_entity_poly.type
_entity_poly.pdbx_seq_one_letter_code
_entity_poly.pdbx_strand_id
1 'polypeptide(L)'
;MPLELPALPYAPSSLLPHLSPQVLELHHGRHHRAYVEAVNAAIAGTEWDEAPLEDIVRHSQGALFDAAAQAWNHAFYWKCLRPRGGGEPQGRLAELVKRQFGDAAQLREAFNKAALGLFGSGWAWLVQHPSGQLGLQVTRNAGTPLTGESTPLLACDLWEHAYYTNYQNERALPGRLLEAGELGVRGKPAALRRCGGRRHPARHGLALPGRAGAAAGSAGRWPATPRMHVEADTAG
;
A
#
# COMPACT_ATOMS: atom_id res chain seq x y z
N MET A 1 11.81 19.24 -1.48
CA MET A 1 12.33 18.27 -2.50
C MET A 1 11.13 17.60 -3.14
N PRO A 2 11.01 17.62 -4.47
CA PRO A 2 9.79 17.15 -5.14
C PRO A 2 9.51 15.68 -4.85
N LEU A 3 8.23 15.34 -4.79
CA LEU A 3 7.75 13.97 -4.81
C LEU A 3 8.06 13.36 -6.18
N GLU A 4 8.56 12.12 -6.17
CA GLU A 4 8.81 11.34 -7.39
C GLU A 4 7.74 10.29 -7.55
N LEU A 5 7.26 10.04 -8.77
CA LEU A 5 6.34 8.93 -9.03
C LEU A 5 7.04 7.61 -8.66
N PRO A 6 6.51 6.80 -7.72
CA PRO A 6 7.18 5.60 -7.27
C PRO A 6 7.13 4.56 -8.39
N ALA A 7 8.22 3.85 -8.63
CA ALA A 7 8.24 2.77 -9.60
C ALA A 7 7.24 1.67 -9.22
N LEU A 8 6.60 1.05 -10.22
CA LEU A 8 5.78 -0.14 -9.98
C LEU A 8 6.66 -1.29 -9.44
N PRO A 9 6.17 -2.07 -8.47
CA PRO A 9 6.95 -3.17 -7.88
C PRO A 9 7.01 -4.42 -8.78
N TYR A 10 6.44 -4.36 -9.98
CA TYR A 10 6.35 -5.46 -10.95
C TYR A 10 6.31 -4.92 -12.39
N ALA A 11 6.59 -5.78 -13.36
CA ALA A 11 6.52 -5.43 -14.79
C ALA A 11 5.05 -5.23 -15.25
N PRO A 12 4.79 -4.40 -16.28
CA PRO A 12 3.42 -4.07 -16.71
C PRO A 12 2.51 -5.25 -17.09
N SER A 13 3.07 -6.36 -17.56
CA SER A 13 2.30 -7.57 -17.91
C SER A 13 2.08 -8.53 -16.76
N SER A 14 2.60 -8.24 -15.57
CA SER A 14 2.66 -9.20 -14.47
C SER A 14 1.33 -9.40 -13.73
N LEU A 15 0.34 -8.54 -14.00
CA LEU A 15 -1.00 -8.61 -13.41
C LEU A 15 -2.04 -9.21 -14.34
N LEU A 16 -1.65 -9.66 -15.54
CA LEU A 16 -2.53 -10.45 -16.39
C LEU A 16 -2.96 -11.75 -15.68
N PRO A 17 -4.19 -12.24 -15.91
CA PRO A 17 -5.21 -11.69 -16.82
C PRO A 17 -6.09 -10.58 -16.21
N HIS A 18 -5.79 -10.11 -14.99
CA HIS A 18 -6.69 -9.25 -14.23
C HIS A 18 -6.53 -7.77 -14.58
N LEU A 19 -5.29 -7.27 -14.68
CA LEU A 19 -5.01 -5.92 -15.17
C LEU A 19 -4.09 -5.99 -16.38
N SER A 20 -4.48 -5.29 -17.44
CA SER A 20 -3.70 -5.25 -18.68
C SER A 20 -2.55 -4.25 -18.55
N PRO A 21 -1.46 -4.41 -19.32
CA PRO A 21 -0.40 -3.41 -19.39
C PRO A 21 -0.92 -2.00 -19.71
N GLN A 22 -1.96 -1.90 -20.54
CA GLN A 22 -2.59 -0.63 -20.90
C GLN A 22 -3.24 0.05 -19.69
N VAL A 23 -3.90 -0.70 -18.80
CA VAL A 23 -4.41 -0.14 -17.54
C VAL A 23 -3.26 0.43 -16.71
N LEU A 24 -2.13 -0.27 -16.59
CA LEU A 24 -1.00 0.22 -15.80
C LEU A 24 -0.37 1.48 -16.43
N GLU A 25 -0.25 1.53 -17.75
CA GLU A 25 0.22 2.74 -18.45
C GLU A 25 -0.67 3.95 -18.17
N LEU A 26 -1.99 3.78 -18.26
CA LEU A 26 -2.94 4.87 -18.02
C LEU A 26 -3.02 5.22 -16.53
N HIS A 27 -3.20 4.23 -15.66
CA HIS A 27 -3.50 4.42 -14.24
C HIS A 27 -2.25 4.82 -13.44
N HIS A 28 -1.12 4.13 -13.61
CA HIS A 28 0.14 4.54 -12.97
C HIS A 28 0.86 5.61 -13.78
N GLY A 29 1.04 5.37 -15.08
CA GLY A 29 1.86 6.22 -15.94
C GLY A 29 1.26 7.60 -16.23
N ARG A 30 -0.07 7.76 -16.15
CA ARG A 30 -0.76 9.04 -16.38
C ARG A 30 -1.50 9.54 -15.14
N HIS A 31 -2.48 8.80 -14.61
CA HIS A 31 -3.31 9.30 -13.49
C HIS A 31 -2.49 9.53 -12.21
N HIS A 32 -1.75 8.52 -11.73
CA HIS A 32 -0.90 8.67 -10.55
C HIS A 32 0.20 9.73 -10.76
N ARG A 33 0.81 9.78 -11.95
CA ARG A 33 1.77 10.83 -12.32
C ARG A 33 1.19 12.23 -12.19
N ALA A 34 0.00 12.45 -12.75
CA ALA A 34 -0.65 13.76 -12.71
C ALA A 34 -0.93 14.22 -11.27
N TYR A 35 -1.28 13.30 -10.36
CA TYR A 35 -1.44 13.65 -8.94
C TYR A 35 -0.12 14.05 -8.30
N VAL A 36 0.97 13.32 -8.54
CA VAL A 36 2.30 13.67 -8.02
C VAL A 36 2.76 15.03 -8.54
N GLU A 37 2.57 15.29 -9.84
CA GLU A 37 2.90 16.57 -10.47
C GLU A 37 2.05 17.71 -9.90
N ALA A 38 0.74 17.49 -9.69
CA ALA A 38 -0.16 18.46 -9.08
C ALA A 38 0.24 18.81 -7.63
N VAL A 39 0.63 17.82 -6.83
CA VAL A 39 1.15 18.07 -5.47
C VAL A 39 2.41 18.92 -5.54
N ASN A 40 3.40 18.53 -6.36
CA ASN A 40 4.65 19.28 -6.50
C ASN A 40 4.41 20.74 -6.92
N ALA A 41 3.49 20.98 -7.85
CA ALA A 41 3.13 22.33 -8.28
C ALA A 41 2.47 23.14 -7.16
N ALA A 42 1.64 22.50 -6.33
CA ALA A 42 0.92 23.17 -5.24
C ALA A 42 1.78 23.45 -4.00
N ILE A 43 2.82 22.65 -3.73
CA ILE A 43 3.64 22.79 -2.52
C ILE A 43 4.88 23.66 -2.69
N ALA A 44 5.31 23.94 -3.93
CA ALA A 44 6.55 24.67 -4.20
C ALA A 44 6.57 26.06 -3.54
N GLY A 45 7.58 26.32 -2.70
CA GLY A 45 7.70 27.60 -1.98
C GLY A 45 6.65 27.83 -0.88
N THR A 46 5.88 26.81 -0.53
CA THR A 46 4.94 26.84 0.61
C THR A 46 5.54 26.13 1.83
N GLU A 47 4.83 26.16 2.96
CA GLU A 47 5.18 25.39 4.16
C GLU A 47 5.26 23.86 3.92
N TRP A 48 4.65 23.36 2.83
CA TRP A 48 4.58 21.94 2.50
C TRP A 48 5.76 21.42 1.67
N ASP A 49 6.64 22.28 1.15
CA ASP A 49 7.72 21.90 0.20
C ASP A 49 8.68 20.84 0.78
N GLU A 50 8.82 20.84 2.10
CA GLU A 50 9.61 19.87 2.85
C GLU A 50 8.79 18.96 3.77
N ALA A 51 7.46 19.00 3.68
CA ALA A 51 6.60 18.13 4.46
C ALA A 51 6.59 16.69 3.91
N PRO A 52 6.45 15.66 4.77
CA PRO A 52 6.08 14.32 4.33
C PRO A 52 4.72 14.31 3.62
N LEU A 53 4.54 13.44 2.63
CA LEU A 53 3.26 13.34 1.91
C LEU A 53 2.10 13.03 2.85
N GLU A 54 2.31 12.14 3.82
CA GLU A 54 1.31 11.80 4.84
C GLU A 54 0.89 13.02 5.68
N ASP A 55 1.82 13.94 5.97
CA ASP A 55 1.50 15.14 6.72
C ASP A 55 0.72 16.13 5.87
N ILE A 56 1.04 16.26 4.58
CA ILE A 56 0.24 17.03 3.62
C ILE A 56 -1.19 16.47 3.57
N VAL A 57 -1.34 15.15 3.46
CA VAL A 57 -2.66 14.48 3.42
C VAL A 57 -3.47 14.75 4.69
N ARG A 58 -2.84 14.72 5.86
CA ARG A 58 -3.56 14.90 7.13
C ARG A 58 -4.01 16.33 7.40
N HIS A 59 -3.30 17.32 6.87
CA HIS A 59 -3.48 18.71 7.31
C HIS A 59 -3.90 19.68 6.20
N SER A 60 -3.74 19.30 4.93
CA SER A 60 -4.24 20.11 3.81
C SER A 60 -5.74 19.90 3.57
N GLN A 61 -6.33 20.77 2.75
CA GLN A 61 -7.74 20.73 2.36
C GLN A 61 -7.89 21.07 0.86
N GLY A 62 -9.09 20.85 0.32
CA GLY A 62 -9.42 21.20 -1.06
C GLY A 62 -8.51 20.50 -2.08
N ALA A 63 -8.12 21.22 -3.13
CA ALA A 63 -7.37 20.66 -4.24
C ALA A 63 -6.01 20.05 -3.84
N LEU A 64 -5.31 20.63 -2.85
CA LEU A 64 -4.05 20.07 -2.36
C LEU A 64 -4.29 18.73 -1.66
N PHE A 65 -5.33 18.64 -0.82
CA PHE A 65 -5.73 17.38 -0.20
C PHE A 65 -6.08 16.34 -1.25
N ASP A 66 -6.91 16.69 -2.24
CA ASP A 66 -7.35 15.76 -3.27
C ASP A 66 -6.17 15.17 -4.06
N ALA A 67 -5.21 16.03 -4.47
CA ALA A 67 -4.02 15.59 -5.18
C ALA A 67 -3.09 14.75 -4.28
N ALA A 68 -2.84 15.19 -3.05
CA ALA A 68 -1.96 14.50 -2.11
C ALA A 68 -2.51 13.14 -1.70
N ALA A 69 -3.80 13.07 -1.39
CA ALA A 69 -4.45 11.85 -0.98
C ALA A 69 -4.54 10.87 -2.16
N GLN A 70 -4.84 11.33 -3.38
CA GLN A 70 -4.80 10.44 -4.56
C GLN A 70 -3.39 9.93 -4.84
N ALA A 71 -2.34 10.77 -4.73
CA ALA A 71 -0.96 10.31 -4.88
C ALA A 71 -0.62 9.22 -3.84
N TRP A 72 -1.01 9.43 -2.58
CA TRP A 72 -0.78 8.46 -1.52
C TRP A 72 -1.59 7.16 -1.73
N ASN A 73 -2.89 7.26 -2.01
CA ASN A 73 -3.79 6.12 -2.21
C ASN A 73 -3.28 5.21 -3.34
N HIS A 74 -2.85 5.79 -4.46
CA HIS A 74 -2.30 5.01 -5.57
C HIS A 74 -0.98 4.34 -5.20
N ALA A 75 -0.06 5.06 -4.55
CA ALA A 75 1.20 4.45 -4.10
C ALA A 75 1.00 3.29 -3.13
N PHE A 76 -0.06 3.34 -2.30
CA PHE A 76 -0.46 2.23 -1.44
C PHE A 76 -1.12 1.08 -2.24
N TYR A 77 -2.05 1.40 -3.13
CA TYR A 77 -2.74 0.43 -4.01
C TYR A 77 -1.78 -0.43 -4.82
N TRP A 78 -0.77 0.16 -5.47
CA TRP A 78 0.21 -0.59 -6.25
C TRP A 78 1.03 -1.59 -5.41
N LYS A 79 1.17 -1.34 -4.09
CA LYS A 79 1.84 -2.25 -3.16
C LYS A 79 0.91 -3.37 -2.65
N CYS A 80 -0.40 -3.19 -2.76
CA CYS A 80 -1.40 -4.22 -2.41
C CYS A 80 -1.50 -5.29 -3.49
N LEU A 81 -1.20 -4.93 -4.74
CA LEU A 81 -1.18 -5.85 -5.87
C LEU A 81 0.17 -6.57 -6.00
N ARG A 82 0.14 -7.80 -6.51
CA ARG A 82 1.36 -8.52 -6.87
C ARG A 82 1.12 -9.56 -7.97
N PRO A 83 2.15 -9.94 -8.74
CA PRO A 83 2.05 -11.04 -9.69
C PRO A 83 1.77 -12.35 -8.95
N ARG A 84 0.83 -13.17 -9.46
CA ARG A 84 0.38 -14.41 -8.80
C ARG A 84 -0.03 -14.14 -7.34
N GLY A 85 -0.72 -13.02 -7.13
CA GLY A 85 -1.31 -12.64 -5.86
C GLY A 85 -2.51 -13.48 -5.47
N GLY A 86 -3.29 -12.96 -4.53
CA GLY A 86 -4.41 -13.67 -3.94
C GLY A 86 -3.97 -14.83 -3.03
N GLY A 87 -4.88 -15.79 -2.86
CA GLY A 87 -4.78 -16.87 -1.90
C GLY A 87 -5.38 -16.51 -0.53
N GLU A 88 -5.07 -17.33 0.46
CA GLU A 88 -5.58 -17.16 1.82
C GLU A 88 -4.61 -16.32 2.68
N PRO A 89 -5.14 -15.44 3.55
CA PRO A 89 -4.32 -14.65 4.46
C PRO A 89 -3.48 -15.56 5.34
N GLN A 90 -2.34 -15.07 5.81
CA GLN A 90 -1.42 -15.87 6.64
C GLN A 90 -1.09 -15.13 7.95
N GLY A 91 -0.63 -15.90 8.94
CA GLY A 91 -0.23 -15.40 10.25
C GLY A 91 -1.35 -14.62 10.95
N ARG A 92 -0.98 -13.51 11.61
CA ARG A 92 -1.91 -12.69 12.40
C ARG A 92 -3.12 -12.20 11.61
N LEU A 93 -2.96 -11.89 10.32
CA LEU A 93 -4.10 -11.49 9.49
C LEU A 93 -5.11 -12.62 9.35
N ALA A 94 -4.65 -13.86 9.11
CA ALA A 94 -5.53 -15.03 9.01
C ALA A 94 -6.35 -15.25 10.28
N GLU A 95 -5.70 -15.10 11.43
CA GLU A 95 -6.36 -15.22 12.73
C GLU A 95 -7.42 -14.14 12.94
N LEU A 96 -7.12 -12.89 12.61
CA LEU A 96 -8.06 -11.78 12.73
C LEU A 96 -9.24 -11.93 11.77
N VAL A 97 -8.99 -12.40 10.54
CA VAL A 97 -10.03 -12.69 9.54
C VAL A 97 -10.94 -13.79 10.05
N LYS A 98 -10.37 -14.93 10.48
CA LYS A 98 -11.15 -16.03 11.03
C LYS A 98 -12.00 -15.62 12.23
N ARG A 99 -11.45 -14.80 13.14
CA ARG A 99 -12.17 -14.34 14.33
C ARG A 99 -13.34 -13.40 14.02
N GLN A 100 -13.22 -12.55 13.00
CA GLN A 100 -14.19 -11.46 12.76
C GLN A 100 -15.14 -11.73 11.59
N PHE A 101 -14.67 -12.43 10.56
CA PHE A 101 -15.44 -12.73 9.35
C PHE A 101 -15.75 -14.22 9.22
N GLY A 102 -15.19 -15.07 10.08
CA GLY A 102 -15.33 -16.53 10.01
C GLY A 102 -14.25 -17.16 9.12
N ASP A 103 -14.11 -16.69 7.88
CA ASP A 103 -13.03 -17.07 6.97
C ASP A 103 -12.75 -15.95 5.94
N ALA A 104 -11.80 -16.21 5.03
CA ALA A 104 -11.44 -15.23 4.02
C ALA A 104 -12.47 -15.10 2.89
N ALA A 105 -13.31 -16.13 2.64
CA ALA A 105 -14.37 -16.03 1.65
C ALA A 105 -15.43 -15.02 2.11
N GLN A 106 -15.76 -15.04 3.41
CA GLN A 106 -16.75 -14.16 4.00
C GLN A 106 -16.21 -12.73 4.12
N LEU A 107 -14.90 -12.58 4.37
CA LEU A 107 -14.25 -11.28 4.22
C LEU A 107 -14.36 -10.76 2.77
N ARG A 108 -14.04 -11.58 1.77
CA ARG A 108 -14.11 -11.17 0.35
C ARG A 108 -15.53 -10.78 -0.03
N GLU A 109 -16.54 -11.54 0.40
CA GLU A 109 -17.95 -11.21 0.17
C GLU A 109 -18.32 -9.87 0.80
N ALA A 110 -17.97 -9.65 2.07
CA ALA A 110 -18.24 -8.41 2.77
C ALA A 110 -17.51 -7.21 2.13
N PHE A 111 -16.25 -7.38 1.73
CA PHE A 111 -15.45 -6.36 1.05
C PHE A 111 -16.07 -6.00 -0.30
N ASN A 112 -16.41 -7.00 -1.12
CA ASN A 112 -17.04 -6.79 -2.42
C ASN A 112 -18.39 -6.08 -2.27
N LYS A 113 -19.21 -6.50 -1.31
CA LYS A 113 -20.49 -5.85 -1.03
C LYS A 113 -20.31 -4.38 -0.66
N ALA A 114 -19.32 -4.06 0.18
CA ALA A 114 -19.02 -2.68 0.56
C ALA A 114 -18.55 -1.86 -0.65
N ALA A 115 -17.60 -2.40 -1.43
CA ALA A 115 -17.04 -1.75 -2.61
C ALA A 115 -18.11 -1.45 -3.68
N LEU A 116 -18.96 -2.42 -4.00
CA LEU A 116 -20.03 -2.27 -4.99
C LEU A 116 -21.17 -1.37 -4.52
N GLY A 117 -21.32 -1.19 -3.21
CA GLY A 117 -22.26 -0.23 -2.64
C GLY A 117 -21.87 1.24 -2.87
N LEU A 118 -20.63 1.52 -3.29
CA LEU A 118 -20.20 2.88 -3.57
C LEU A 118 -20.78 3.38 -4.90
N PHE A 119 -21.66 4.38 -4.82
CA PHE A 119 -22.06 5.16 -6.00
C PHE A 119 -21.05 6.27 -6.31
N GLY A 120 -20.52 6.27 -7.53
CA GLY A 120 -19.51 7.23 -8.00
C GLY A 120 -18.08 6.74 -7.80
N SER A 121 -17.14 7.69 -7.67
CA SER A 121 -15.71 7.44 -7.52
C SER A 121 -15.27 7.33 -6.07
N GLY A 122 -14.25 6.51 -5.83
CA GLY A 122 -13.64 6.39 -4.51
C GLY A 122 -12.86 5.09 -4.32
N TRP A 123 -12.78 4.63 -3.08
CA TRP A 123 -11.90 3.54 -2.68
C TRP A 123 -12.57 2.64 -1.64
N ALA A 124 -12.28 1.35 -1.69
CA ALA A 124 -12.59 0.41 -0.61
C ALA A 124 -11.32 -0.01 0.11
N TRP A 125 -11.40 -0.15 1.43
CA TRP A 125 -10.26 -0.39 2.31
C TRP A 125 -10.54 -1.51 3.29
N LEU A 126 -9.54 -2.38 3.48
CA LEU A 126 -9.43 -3.16 4.70
C LEU A 126 -8.50 -2.37 5.62
N VAL A 127 -8.96 -2.09 6.83
CA VAL A 127 -8.18 -1.37 7.83
C VAL A 127 -8.07 -2.17 9.12
N GLN A 128 -7.09 -1.83 9.94
CA GLN A 128 -7.03 -2.22 11.34
C GLN A 128 -7.30 -1.00 12.22
N HIS A 129 -8.32 -1.08 13.06
CA HIS A 129 -8.63 -0.06 14.05
C HIS A 129 -7.59 -0.05 15.18
N PRO A 130 -7.48 1.04 15.96
CA PRO A 130 -6.61 1.08 17.15
C PRO A 130 -6.88 -0.05 18.16
N SER A 131 -8.11 -0.57 18.21
CA SER A 131 -8.48 -1.75 19.02
C SER A 131 -7.82 -3.06 18.55
N GLY A 132 -7.16 -3.06 17.39
CA GLY A 132 -6.60 -4.24 16.74
C GLY A 132 -7.60 -5.02 15.89
N GLN A 133 -8.88 -4.62 15.89
CA GLN A 133 -9.93 -5.21 15.06
C GLN A 133 -9.81 -4.79 13.59
N LEU A 134 -10.30 -5.65 12.69
CA LEU A 134 -10.37 -5.36 11.26
C LEU A 134 -11.65 -4.59 10.97
N GLY A 135 -11.56 -3.63 10.06
CA GLY A 135 -12.69 -2.85 9.59
C GLY A 135 -12.72 -2.77 8.06
N LEU A 136 -13.92 -2.65 7.51
CA LEU A 136 -14.13 -2.31 6.10
C LEU A 136 -14.54 -0.84 6.03
N GLN A 137 -13.82 -0.06 5.23
CA GLN A 137 -14.15 1.35 5.00
C GLN A 137 -14.31 1.61 3.52
N VAL A 138 -15.20 2.52 3.18
CA VAL A 138 -15.38 3.01 1.81
C VAL A 138 -15.29 4.53 1.87
N THR A 139 -14.38 5.10 1.07
CA THR A 139 -14.19 6.54 0.98
C THR A 139 -14.59 7.03 -0.40
N ARG A 140 -15.15 8.24 -0.47
CA ARG A 140 -15.50 8.90 -1.73
C ARG A 140 -14.33 9.71 -2.26
N ASN A 141 -14.23 9.83 -3.58
CA ASN A 141 -13.24 10.64 -4.27
C ASN A 141 -11.80 10.31 -3.82
N ALA A 142 -11.10 11.29 -3.23
CA ALA A 142 -9.73 11.16 -2.74
C ALA A 142 -9.63 10.71 -1.28
N GLY A 143 -10.76 10.55 -0.58
CA GLY A 143 -10.79 10.23 0.85
C GLY A 143 -9.96 8.98 1.17
N THR A 144 -9.35 8.96 2.35
CA THR A 144 -8.34 7.96 2.71
C THR A 144 -8.35 7.69 4.21
N PRO A 145 -8.08 6.45 4.68
CA PRO A 145 -7.97 6.15 6.11
C PRO A 145 -6.85 6.91 6.83
N LEU A 146 -5.89 7.51 6.11
CA LEU A 146 -4.80 8.29 6.71
C LEU A 146 -5.25 9.49 7.55
N THR A 147 -6.44 10.03 7.28
CA THR A 147 -7.02 11.15 8.04
C THR A 147 -7.70 10.70 9.33
N GLY A 148 -7.83 9.39 9.54
CA GLY A 148 -8.30 8.79 10.79
C GLY A 148 -7.19 8.04 11.52
N GLU A 149 -7.58 7.29 12.54
CA GLU A 149 -6.65 6.53 13.40
C GLU A 149 -6.45 5.08 12.92
N SER A 150 -7.19 4.65 11.90
CA SER A 150 -7.12 3.28 11.42
C SER A 150 -5.94 3.08 10.47
N THR A 151 -5.25 1.95 10.62
CA THR A 151 -4.13 1.59 9.75
C THR A 151 -4.66 0.88 8.50
N PRO A 152 -4.43 1.40 7.27
CA PRO A 152 -4.82 0.72 6.05
C PRO A 152 -3.98 -0.53 5.81
N LEU A 153 -4.64 -1.63 5.45
CA LEU A 153 -4.04 -2.93 5.15
C LEU A 153 -4.19 -3.32 3.68
N LEU A 154 -5.28 -2.88 3.06
CA LEU A 154 -5.63 -3.16 1.67
C LEU A 154 -6.40 -1.99 1.08
N ALA A 155 -6.24 -1.74 -0.21
CA ALA A 155 -6.96 -0.71 -0.93
C ALA A 155 -7.39 -1.22 -2.30
N CYS A 156 -8.65 -0.97 -2.68
CA CYS A 156 -9.16 -1.20 -4.01
C CYS A 156 -9.63 0.13 -4.60
N ASP A 157 -9.07 0.50 -5.76
CA ASP A 157 -9.52 1.68 -6.50
C ASP A 157 -10.86 1.38 -7.20
N LEU A 158 -11.87 2.21 -6.93
CA LEU A 158 -13.21 2.10 -7.51
C LEU A 158 -13.51 3.22 -8.51
N TRP A 159 -12.53 4.06 -8.81
CA TRP A 159 -12.62 4.99 -9.94
C TRP A 159 -12.68 4.21 -11.25
N GLU A 160 -13.49 4.71 -12.21
CA GLU A 160 -13.69 4.00 -13.48
C GLU A 160 -12.38 3.80 -14.25
N HIS A 161 -11.43 4.74 -14.15
CA HIS A 161 -10.10 4.60 -14.78
C HIS A 161 -9.33 3.34 -14.33
N ALA A 162 -9.66 2.76 -13.18
CA ALA A 162 -8.98 1.59 -12.64
C ALA A 162 -9.37 0.30 -13.37
N TYR A 163 -10.55 0.26 -14.00
CA TYR A 163 -11.11 -0.97 -14.55
C TYR A 163 -11.74 -0.81 -15.94
N TYR A 164 -12.17 0.39 -16.36
CA TYR A 164 -13.01 0.59 -17.55
C TYR A 164 -12.33 0.14 -18.86
N THR A 165 -11.01 0.30 -18.96
CA THR A 165 -10.25 -0.20 -20.13
C THR A 165 -10.37 -1.71 -20.30
N ASN A 166 -10.45 -2.48 -19.21
CA ASN A 166 -10.57 -3.93 -19.25
C ASN A 166 -12.03 -4.41 -19.19
N TYR A 167 -12.90 -3.68 -18.46
CA TYR A 167 -14.19 -4.19 -17.99
C TYR A 167 -15.38 -3.26 -18.26
N GLN A 168 -15.16 -2.08 -18.85
CA GLN A 168 -16.20 -1.08 -19.10
C GLN A 168 -17.06 -0.83 -17.85
N ASN A 169 -18.40 -0.96 -17.95
CA ASN A 169 -19.33 -0.73 -16.85
C ASN A 169 -19.41 -1.89 -15.84
N GLU A 170 -18.66 -2.98 -16.03
CA GLU A 170 -18.70 -4.15 -15.17
C GLU A 170 -17.83 -4.00 -13.92
N ARG A 171 -18.15 -3.01 -13.08
CA ARG A 171 -17.52 -2.82 -11.75
C ARG A 171 -17.73 -4.01 -10.81
N ALA A 172 -18.58 -4.98 -11.12
CA ALA A 172 -18.83 -6.17 -10.30
C ALA A 172 -17.79 -7.30 -10.49
N LEU A 173 -17.10 -7.35 -11.63
CA LEU A 173 -16.01 -8.31 -11.89
C LEU A 173 -14.68 -8.11 -11.11
N PRO A 174 -14.37 -6.95 -10.46
CA PRO A 174 -13.36 -6.77 -9.42
C PRO A 174 -13.44 -7.72 -8.23
N GLY A 175 -14.50 -8.53 -8.11
CA GLY A 175 -14.43 -9.75 -7.29
C GLY A 175 -13.22 -10.65 -7.63
N ARG A 176 -12.58 -10.45 -8.80
CA ARG A 176 -11.30 -11.04 -9.20
C ARG A 176 -10.04 -10.15 -9.03
N LEU A 177 -10.16 -8.87 -8.68
CA LEU A 177 -9.00 -8.03 -8.29
C LEU A 177 -8.48 -8.46 -6.91
N LEU A 178 -9.38 -8.91 -6.02
CA LEU A 178 -9.01 -9.60 -4.78
C LEU A 178 -8.29 -10.94 -5.06
N GLU A 179 -8.74 -11.70 -6.07
CA GLU A 179 -8.06 -12.94 -6.49
C GLU A 179 -6.70 -12.69 -7.16
N ALA A 180 -6.52 -11.54 -7.82
CA ALA A 180 -5.28 -11.15 -8.49
C ALA A 180 -4.14 -10.75 -7.55
N GLY A 181 -4.46 -10.28 -6.34
CA GLY A 181 -3.51 -9.52 -5.51
C GLY A 181 -3.68 -9.67 -4.01
N GLU A 182 -4.90 -9.88 -3.52
CA GLU A 182 -5.24 -9.40 -2.20
C GLU A 182 -5.82 -10.51 -1.33
N LEU A 183 -4.89 -11.26 -0.72
CA LEU A 183 -4.96 -11.91 0.61
C LEU A 183 -3.70 -12.76 0.81
N GLY A 184 -2.55 -12.22 0.41
CA GLY A 184 -1.27 -12.91 0.44
C GLY A 184 -0.26 -12.31 1.41
N VAL A 185 -0.68 -11.83 2.59
CA VAL A 185 0.24 -11.22 3.56
C VAL A 185 1.05 -12.32 4.27
N ARG A 186 2.32 -12.50 3.92
CA ARG A 186 3.28 -13.28 4.73
C ARG A 186 4.00 -12.35 5.70
N GLY A 187 3.87 -12.61 7.00
CA GLY A 187 4.92 -12.30 7.97
C GLY A 187 6.08 -13.27 7.76
N LYS A 188 7.32 -12.78 7.65
CA LYS A 188 8.51 -13.66 7.66
C LYS A 188 8.72 -14.23 9.07
N PRO A 189 9.11 -15.51 9.22
CA PRO A 189 9.59 -16.02 10.50
C PRO A 189 10.97 -15.41 10.78
N ALA A 190 11.08 -14.56 11.78
CA ALA A 190 12.38 -14.10 12.26
C ALA A 190 13.07 -15.29 12.95
N ALA A 191 14.21 -15.71 12.40
CA ALA A 191 15.09 -16.66 13.04
C ALA A 191 15.54 -16.11 14.41
N LEU A 192 15.31 -16.86 15.48
CA LEU A 192 15.89 -16.59 16.78
C LEU A 192 17.42 -16.60 16.66
N ARG A 193 18.05 -15.43 16.72
CA ARG A 193 19.43 -15.31 17.21
C ARG A 193 19.35 -14.99 18.69
N ARG A 194 19.72 -15.97 19.53
CA ARG A 194 20.01 -15.75 20.94
C ARG A 194 21.21 -14.80 21.04
N CYS A 195 20.99 -13.60 21.57
CA CYS A 195 22.07 -12.78 22.11
C CYS A 195 22.42 -13.32 23.51
N GLY A 196 23.66 -13.77 23.69
CA GLY A 196 24.20 -14.13 24.99
C GLY A 196 25.70 -14.37 24.90
N GLY A 197 26.48 -13.54 25.60
CA GLY A 197 27.85 -13.87 25.98
C GLY A 197 28.94 -12.98 25.37
N ARG A 198 29.33 -11.95 26.12
CA ARG A 198 30.59 -11.22 25.94
C ARG A 198 31.79 -12.17 25.98
N ARG A 199 32.80 -11.93 25.13
CA ARG A 199 34.25 -11.99 25.44
C ARG A 199 35.05 -11.41 24.25
N HIS A 200 36.01 -10.56 24.56
CA HIS A 200 37.10 -10.05 23.70
C HIS A 200 38.43 -10.59 24.26
N PRO A 201 39.61 -10.38 23.64
CA PRO A 201 39.97 -10.21 22.22
C PRO A 201 41.26 -11.00 21.80
N ALA A 202 41.56 -11.11 20.49
CA ALA A 202 42.92 -11.22 19.90
C ALA A 202 42.78 -11.22 18.35
N ARG A 203 43.21 -10.17 17.63
CA ARG A 203 44.55 -9.88 17.04
C ARG A 203 44.74 -10.32 15.57
N HIS A 204 45.04 -9.31 14.73
CA HIS A 204 45.87 -9.22 13.50
C HIS A 204 45.49 -9.89 12.17
N GLY A 205 45.66 -9.10 11.08
CA GLY A 205 45.85 -9.51 9.68
C GLY A 205 45.02 -8.68 8.69
N LEU A 206 45.50 -7.50 8.26
CA LEU A 206 46.17 -7.19 6.96
C LEU A 206 45.26 -7.16 5.71
N ALA A 207 45.48 -6.12 4.90
CA ALA A 207 44.61 -5.56 3.87
C ALA A 207 44.79 -6.14 2.45
N LEU A 208 43.80 -5.92 1.55
CA LEU A 208 43.86 -5.06 0.32
C LEU A 208 42.68 -5.35 -0.66
N PRO A 209 42.40 -4.48 -1.67
CA PRO A 209 41.05 -4.07 -2.03
C PRO A 209 40.56 -4.61 -3.40
N GLY A 210 39.25 -4.47 -3.65
CA GLY A 210 38.69 -4.74 -4.97
C GLY A 210 37.27 -4.23 -5.19
N ARG A 211 37.19 -3.13 -5.96
CA ARG A 211 36.15 -2.72 -6.93
C ARG A 211 34.74 -2.30 -6.47
N ALA A 212 34.47 -1.06 -6.89
CA ALA A 212 33.20 -0.38 -7.05
C ALA A 212 32.10 -1.19 -7.79
N GLY A 213 30.87 -0.98 -7.35
CA GLY A 213 29.63 -1.21 -8.08
C GLY A 213 28.55 -0.29 -7.51
N ALA A 214 28.21 0.75 -8.27
CA ALA A 214 27.05 1.63 -8.09
C ALA A 214 25.73 0.82 -8.13
N ALA A 215 24.57 1.26 -7.65
CA ALA A 215 24.09 2.56 -7.20
C ALA A 215 23.03 2.32 -6.12
N ALA A 216 23.03 3.12 -5.07
CA ALA A 216 21.93 3.22 -4.13
C ALA A 216 20.78 4.00 -4.79
N GLY A 217 19.62 3.35 -4.96
CA GLY A 217 18.39 4.07 -5.29
C GLY A 217 18.02 4.96 -4.11
N SER A 218 17.93 6.26 -4.34
CA SER A 218 17.43 7.23 -3.37
C SER A 218 16.00 6.89 -2.98
N ALA A 219 15.78 6.63 -1.70
CA ALA A 219 14.45 6.48 -1.14
C ALA A 219 13.73 7.84 -1.20
N GLY A 220 12.83 8.02 -2.17
CA GLY A 220 11.88 9.14 -2.16
C GLY A 220 11.02 9.12 -0.89
N ARG A 221 10.34 10.24 -0.60
CA ARG A 221 9.40 10.45 0.52
C ARG A 221 8.12 9.60 0.41
N TRP A 222 8.27 8.32 0.14
CA TRP A 222 7.20 7.35 0.17
C TRP A 222 7.29 6.59 1.49
N PRO A 223 6.14 6.20 2.06
CA PRO A 223 6.17 5.43 3.29
C PRO A 223 6.98 4.15 3.06
N ALA A 224 7.88 3.88 3.99
CA ALA A 224 8.38 2.54 4.18
C ALA A 224 7.16 1.62 4.28
N THR A 225 7.23 0.46 3.64
CA THR A 225 6.28 -0.63 3.92
C THR A 225 6.13 -0.71 5.43
N PRO A 226 4.92 -0.75 6.01
CA PRO A 226 4.78 -1.01 7.44
C PRO A 226 5.48 -2.35 7.69
N ARG A 227 6.71 -2.27 8.22
CA ARG A 227 7.36 -3.42 8.82
C ARG A 227 6.53 -3.66 10.06
N MET A 228 5.83 -4.79 10.10
CA MET A 228 5.19 -5.25 11.33
C MET A 228 6.29 -5.40 12.40
N HIS A 229 6.51 -4.33 13.16
CA HIS A 229 7.06 -4.43 14.51
C HIS A 229 5.85 -4.48 15.42
N VAL A 230 5.40 -5.71 15.68
CA VAL A 230 4.54 -5.98 16.81
C VAL A 230 5.49 -6.14 17.98
N GLU A 231 5.70 -5.08 18.75
CA GLU A 231 6.31 -5.22 20.07
C GLU A 231 5.39 -6.09 20.91
N ALA A 232 5.96 -7.15 21.48
CA ALA A 232 5.28 -7.96 22.46
C ALA A 232 5.30 -7.18 23.77
N ASP A 233 4.23 -6.45 24.05
CA ASP A 233 3.94 -6.05 25.43
C ASP A 233 3.57 -7.32 26.20
N THR A 234 4.58 -7.95 26.79
CA THR A 234 4.39 -8.82 27.94
C THR A 234 4.19 -7.93 29.16
N ALA A 235 2.94 -7.55 29.44
CA ALA A 235 2.56 -7.11 30.77
C ALA A 235 1.93 -8.32 31.50
N GLY A 236 2.42 -8.55 32.72
CA GLY A 236 2.11 -9.71 33.56
C GLY A 236 0.74 -9.67 34.24
#